data_AF-A0A7Y5NTA4-F1
#
_entry.id   AF-A0A7Y5NTA4-F1
#
_cell.length_a   1.000
_cell.length_b   1.000
_cell.length_c   1.000
_cell.angle_alpha   90.00
_cell.angle_beta   90.00
_cell.angle_gamma   90.00
#
_symmetry.space_group_name_H-M   'P 1'
#
loop_
_entity.id
_entity.type
_entity.pdbx_description
1 polymer ?
#
loop_
_entity_poly.entity_id
_entity_poly.type
_entity_poly.pdbx_seq_one_letter_code
_entity_poly.pdbx_strand_id
1 'polypeptide(L)'
;MSAPDGKRRLPVIKETPEGEEPPPEERPGSQWVWASAIITVLLWTLVSGGSNAILQRAGVESVGILVGVSVGSLFVAALVGGLATGRFGLKAERKHATYGTVAAAAFGWVLSISAGLNAAPIPFWFAVLAVLGGLAWGGGVLGYRLGKRLRPA
;
A
#
# COMPACT_ATOMS: atom_id res chain seq x y z
N MET A 1 -67.47 21.63 -24.22
CA MET A 1 -66.43 22.43 -23.55
C MET A 1 -66.11 21.75 -22.24
N SER A 2 -64.95 21.11 -22.13
CA SER A 2 -64.55 20.34 -20.93
C SER A 2 -63.37 21.05 -20.28
N ALA A 3 -63.50 21.38 -19.00
CA ALA A 3 -62.52 22.15 -18.23
C ALA A 3 -61.17 21.42 -18.12
N PRO A 4 -60.02 22.13 -18.14
CA PRO A 4 -58.72 21.51 -17.93
C PRO A 4 -58.54 21.15 -16.44
N ASP A 5 -58.45 19.85 -16.15
CA ASP A 5 -58.28 19.30 -14.81
C ASP A 5 -56.89 19.70 -14.25
N GLY A 6 -56.91 20.62 -13.29
CA GLY A 6 -55.76 21.31 -12.70
C GLY A 6 -54.93 20.46 -11.73
N LYS A 7 -54.47 19.28 -12.15
CA LYS A 7 -53.57 18.46 -11.35
C LYS A 7 -52.12 18.72 -11.74
N ARG A 8 -51.54 19.75 -11.12
CA ARG A 8 -50.10 20.02 -11.11
C ARG A 8 -49.40 18.78 -10.52
N ARG A 9 -48.90 17.91 -11.38
CA ARG A 9 -48.12 16.74 -10.97
C ARG A 9 -46.84 17.26 -10.32
N LEU A 10 -46.72 17.09 -9.01
CA LEU A 10 -45.44 17.26 -8.33
C LEU A 10 -44.41 16.36 -9.04
N PRO A 11 -43.18 16.84 -9.28
CA PRO A 11 -42.13 15.98 -9.78
C PRO A 11 -41.97 14.84 -8.78
N VAL A 12 -42.28 13.62 -9.24
CA VAL A 12 -42.02 12.40 -8.48
C VAL A 12 -40.51 12.35 -8.30
N ILE A 13 -40.04 12.74 -7.12
CA ILE A 13 -38.70 12.41 -6.67
C ILE A 13 -38.70 10.89 -6.68
N LYS A 14 -37.99 10.30 -7.65
CA LYS A 14 -37.67 8.88 -7.60
C LYS A 14 -36.84 8.73 -6.34
N GLU A 15 -37.47 8.24 -5.28
CA GLU A 15 -36.76 7.64 -4.16
C GLU A 15 -35.84 6.60 -4.79
N THR A 16 -34.55 6.92 -4.81
CA THR A 16 -33.49 5.93 -5.00
C THR A 16 -33.83 4.78 -4.06
N PRO A 17 -33.96 3.54 -4.56
CA PRO A 17 -34.34 2.42 -3.71
C PRO A 17 -33.38 2.36 -2.52
N GLU A 18 -33.96 2.46 -1.32
CA GLU A 18 -33.25 2.27 -0.06
C GLU A 18 -32.56 0.91 -0.10
N GLY A 19 -31.22 0.90 -0.25
CA GLY A 19 -30.42 -0.31 -0.14
C GLY A 19 -29.32 -0.49 -1.18
N GLU A 20 -29.27 0.29 -2.26
CA GLU A 20 -28.07 0.30 -3.12
C GLU A 20 -27.02 1.19 -2.45
N GLU A 21 -26.13 0.56 -1.66
CA GLU A 21 -24.84 1.17 -1.34
C GLU A 21 -24.28 1.74 -2.65
N PRO A 22 -23.91 3.03 -2.69
CA PRO A 22 -23.38 3.62 -3.92
C PRO A 22 -22.25 2.72 -4.41
N PRO A 23 -22.25 2.34 -5.71
CA PRO A 23 -21.28 1.39 -6.23
C PRO A 23 -19.89 1.85 -5.78
N PRO A 24 -19.11 0.99 -5.11
CA PRO A 24 -17.92 1.38 -4.38
C PRO A 24 -17.08 2.33 -5.25
N GLU A 25 -16.97 3.58 -4.77
CA GLU A 25 -16.47 4.69 -5.57
C GLU A 25 -15.16 4.30 -6.25
N GLU A 26 -15.21 4.22 -7.58
CA GLU A 26 -14.22 3.49 -8.36
C GLU A 26 -12.93 4.32 -8.48
N ARG A 27 -12.06 4.22 -7.47
CA ARG A 27 -10.84 5.02 -7.39
C ARG A 27 -9.88 4.75 -8.57
N PRO A 28 -9.27 5.80 -9.16
CA PRO A 28 -8.32 5.64 -10.26
C PRO A 28 -7.09 4.81 -9.84
N GLY A 29 -6.54 4.05 -10.78
CA GLY A 29 -5.42 3.11 -10.53
C GLY A 29 -4.19 3.76 -9.89
N SER A 30 -3.92 5.04 -10.18
CA SER A 30 -2.82 5.79 -9.57
C SER A 30 -2.98 5.99 -8.06
N GLN A 31 -4.21 6.12 -7.54
CA GLN A 31 -4.44 6.23 -6.09
C GLN A 31 -4.02 4.96 -5.35
N TRP A 32 -4.08 3.80 -6.01
CA TRP A 32 -3.64 2.53 -5.43
C TRP A 32 -2.11 2.41 -5.35
N VAL A 33 -1.37 3.13 -6.20
CA VAL A 33 0.10 3.27 -6.05
C VAL A 33 0.41 4.00 -4.74
N TRP A 34 -0.26 5.13 -4.49
CA TRP A 34 -0.07 5.88 -3.26
C TRP A 34 -0.55 5.13 -2.03
N ALA A 35 -1.71 4.48 -2.11
CA ALA A 35 -2.25 3.69 -0.99
C ALA A 35 -1.30 2.55 -0.61
N SER A 36 -0.82 1.77 -1.59
CA SER A 36 0.15 0.69 -1.31
C SER A 36 1.47 1.21 -0.79
N ALA A 37 1.99 2.33 -1.31
CA ALA A 37 3.19 2.97 -0.79
C ALA A 37 3.02 3.38 0.68
N ILE A 38 1.94 4.10 0.99
CA ILE A 38 1.64 4.58 2.35
C ILE A 38 1.49 3.40 3.32
N ILE A 39 0.68 2.39 2.98
CA ILE A 39 0.49 1.20 3.82
C ILE A 39 1.84 0.51 4.06
N THR A 40 2.65 0.36 3.01
CA THR A 40 3.96 -0.30 3.11
C THR A 40 4.90 0.50 4.00
N VAL A 41 5.03 1.81 3.81
CA VAL A 41 5.92 2.64 4.63
C VAL A 41 5.47 2.63 6.09
N LEU A 42 4.19 2.86 6.38
CA LEU A 42 3.68 2.90 7.75
C LEU A 42 3.89 1.57 8.46
N LEU A 43 3.57 0.46 7.81
CA LEU A 43 3.73 -0.85 8.41
C LEU A 43 5.22 -1.22 8.56
N TRP A 44 6.04 -0.89 7.57
CA TRP A 44 7.48 -1.15 7.62
C TRP A 44 8.14 -0.37 8.76
N THR A 45 7.86 0.93 8.90
CA THR A 45 8.46 1.75 9.96
C THR A 45 7.98 1.32 11.34
N LEU A 46 6.69 1.00 11.50
CA LEU A 46 6.14 0.55 12.77
C LEU A 46 6.76 -0.80 13.20
N VAL A 47 6.78 -1.78 12.30
CA VAL A 47 7.28 -3.12 12.60
C VAL A 47 8.80 -3.09 12.77
N SER A 48 9.54 -2.50 11.83
CA SER A 48 10.99 -2.41 11.92
C SER A 48 11.42 -1.60 13.14
N GLY A 49 10.83 -0.43 13.36
CA GLY A 49 11.19 0.46 14.47
C GLY A 49 10.82 -0.15 15.82
N GLY A 50 9.61 -0.71 15.93
CA GLY A 50 9.16 -1.40 17.14
C GLY A 50 10.01 -2.63 17.47
N SER A 51 10.25 -3.50 16.49
CA SER A 51 11.08 -4.69 16.69
C SER A 51 12.53 -4.34 17.03
N ASN A 52 13.14 -3.37 16.33
CA ASN A 52 14.52 -2.97 16.63
C ASN A 52 14.62 -2.32 18.02
N ALA A 53 13.64 -1.50 18.43
CA ALA A 53 13.61 -0.92 19.77
C ALA A 53 13.50 -2.00 20.86
N ILE A 54 12.68 -3.04 20.64
CA ILE A 54 12.56 -4.18 21.56
C ILE A 54 13.88 -4.97 21.62
N LEU A 55 14.47 -5.27 20.46
CA LEU A 55 15.72 -6.04 20.37
C LEU A 55 16.88 -5.30 21.03
N GLN A 56 17.01 -3.99 20.82
CA GLN A 56 18.02 -3.17 21.49
C GLN A 56 17.81 -3.15 23.01
N ARG A 57 16.57 -3.05 23.49
CA ARG A 57 16.25 -3.15 24.93
C ARG A 57 16.56 -4.53 25.51
N ALA A 58 16.52 -5.58 24.69
CA ALA A 58 16.91 -6.93 25.05
C ALA A 58 18.43 -7.17 24.95
N GLY A 59 19.23 -6.15 24.63
CA GLY A 59 20.69 -6.25 24.53
C GLY A 59 21.21 -6.80 23.19
N VAL A 60 20.37 -6.86 22.15
CA VAL A 60 20.81 -7.27 20.82
C VAL A 60 21.48 -6.10 20.10
N GLU A 61 22.81 -6.15 20.02
CA GLU A 61 23.63 -5.14 19.33
C GLU A 61 24.09 -5.60 17.93
N SER A 62 23.79 -6.84 17.55
CA SER A 62 24.17 -7.38 16.24
C SER A 62 23.49 -6.61 15.11
N VAL A 63 24.28 -5.81 14.39
CA VAL A 63 23.83 -5.06 13.21
C VAL A 63 23.17 -5.98 12.18
N GLY A 64 23.71 -7.19 12.00
CA GLY A 64 23.14 -8.17 11.06
C GLY A 64 21.72 -8.60 11.42
N ILE A 65 21.44 -8.79 12.72
CA ILE A 65 20.08 -9.15 13.19
C ILE A 65 19.13 -7.96 13.01
N LEU A 66 19.54 -6.76 13.42
CA LEU A 66 18.71 -5.55 13.30
C LEU A 66 18.38 -5.24 11.83
N VAL A 67 19.39 -5.33 10.94
CA VAL A 67 19.19 -5.19 9.49
C VAL A 67 18.30 -6.30 8.94
N GLY A 68 18.53 -7.55 9.36
CA GLY A 68 17.72 -8.70 8.94
C GLY A 68 16.24 -8.51 9.27
N VAL A 69 15.94 -8.00 10.46
CA VAL A 69 14.56 -7.68 10.89
C VAL A 69 13.99 -6.51 10.10
N SER A 70 14.76 -5.46 9.85
CA SER A 70 14.34 -4.33 9.00
C SER A 70 14.05 -4.76 7.55
N VAL A 71 14.84 -5.65 6.98
CA VAL A 71 14.65 -6.17 5.62
C VAL A 71 13.48 -7.14 5.56
N GLY A 72 13.35 -8.04 6.55
CA GLY A 72 12.23 -8.97 6.66
C GLY A 72 10.89 -8.24 6.85
N SER A 73 10.87 -7.21 7.69
CA SER A 73 9.68 -6.37 7.89
C SER A 73 9.30 -5.58 6.65
N LEU A 74 10.25 -5.12 5.82
CA LEU A 74 9.94 -4.53 4.51
C LEU A 74 9.18 -5.52 3.62
N PHE A 75 9.63 -6.78 3.55
CA PHE A 75 8.97 -7.79 2.73
C PHE A 75 7.54 -8.06 3.22
N VAL A 76 7.34 -8.21 4.52
CA VAL A 76 6.02 -8.39 5.14
C VAL A 76 5.13 -7.17 4.87
N ALA A 77 5.66 -5.96 5.03
CA ALA A 77 4.92 -4.72 4.79
C ALA A 77 4.52 -4.59 3.32
N ALA A 78 5.41 -4.92 2.39
CA ALA A 78 5.12 -4.92 0.95
C ALA A 78 4.09 -5.99 0.58
N LEU A 79 4.11 -7.15 1.24
CA LEU A 79 3.07 -8.18 1.10
C LEU A 79 1.71 -7.65 1.53
N VAL A 80 1.63 -6.98 2.68
CA VAL A 80 0.36 -6.38 3.17
C VAL A 80 -0.11 -5.25 2.27
N GLY A 81 0.78 -4.35 1.82
CA GLY A 81 0.46 -3.28 0.88
C GLY A 81 -0.06 -3.82 -0.46
N GLY A 82 0.56 -4.88 -0.96
CA GLY A 82 0.08 -5.61 -2.14
C GLY A 82 -1.27 -6.28 -1.90
N LEU A 83 -1.46 -6.93 -0.75
CA LEU A 83 -2.70 -7.62 -0.36
C LEU A 83 -3.87 -6.66 -0.27
N ALA A 84 -3.70 -5.52 0.39
CA ALA A 84 -4.72 -4.48 0.47
C ALA A 84 -5.12 -3.99 -0.94
N THR A 85 -4.13 -3.78 -1.81
CA THR A 85 -4.38 -3.35 -3.19
C THR A 85 -5.13 -4.40 -4.00
N GLY A 86 -4.77 -5.67 -3.88
CA GLY A 86 -5.45 -6.77 -4.58
C GLY A 86 -6.85 -7.07 -4.05
N ARG A 87 -7.07 -6.88 -2.74
CA ARG A 87 -8.36 -7.13 -2.08
C ARG A 87 -9.37 -6.02 -2.33
N PHE A 88 -8.95 -4.76 -2.17
CA PHE A 88 -9.86 -3.61 -2.19
C PHE A 88 -9.85 -2.84 -3.53
N GLY A 89 -8.81 -2.98 -4.35
CA GLY A 89 -8.72 -2.29 -5.63
C GLY A 89 -9.51 -2.97 -6.74
N LEU A 90 -10.67 -2.40 -7.13
CA LEU A 90 -11.47 -2.87 -8.28
C LEU A 90 -10.71 -2.73 -9.61
N LYS A 91 -10.19 -1.53 -9.88
CA LYS A 91 -9.35 -1.22 -11.05
C LYS A 91 -7.84 -1.35 -10.80
N ALA A 92 -7.44 -1.82 -9.62
CA ALA A 92 -6.02 -1.94 -9.30
C ALA A 92 -5.43 -3.16 -10.01
N GLU A 93 -4.62 -2.90 -11.03
CA GLU A 93 -3.74 -3.91 -11.61
C GLU A 93 -2.52 -4.19 -10.73
N ARG A 94 -1.88 -5.35 -10.95
CA ARG A 94 -0.63 -5.76 -10.31
C ARG A 94 0.45 -4.68 -10.35
N LYS A 95 0.55 -3.92 -11.45
CA LYS A 95 1.56 -2.86 -11.63
C LYS A 95 1.43 -1.76 -10.57
N HIS A 96 0.22 -1.42 -10.15
CA HIS A 96 -0.01 -0.36 -9.16
C HIS A 96 0.48 -0.78 -7.77
N ALA A 97 0.21 -2.03 -7.39
CA ALA A 97 0.70 -2.60 -6.13
C ALA A 97 2.24 -2.63 -6.11
N THR A 98 2.87 -3.04 -7.21
CA THR A 98 4.33 -3.12 -7.29
C THR A 98 5.01 -1.75 -7.33
N TYR A 99 4.44 -0.79 -8.06
CA TYR A 99 5.02 0.55 -8.09
C TYR A 99 4.95 1.21 -6.72
N GLY A 100 3.86 1.01 -5.97
CA GLY A 100 3.76 1.58 -4.63
C GLY A 100 4.70 0.93 -3.62
N THR A 101 4.83 -0.40 -3.61
CA THR A 101 5.77 -1.08 -2.69
C THR A 101 7.23 -0.77 -3.02
N VAL A 102 7.59 -0.68 -4.30
CA VAL A 102 8.93 -0.25 -4.73
C VAL A 102 9.18 1.21 -4.40
N ALA A 103 8.19 2.09 -4.58
CA ALA A 103 8.30 3.48 -4.17
C ALA A 103 8.53 3.63 -2.65
N ALA A 104 7.89 2.78 -1.83
CA ALA A 104 8.14 2.73 -0.38
C ALA A 104 9.59 2.33 -0.06
N ALA A 105 10.14 1.33 -0.75
CA ALA A 105 11.54 0.94 -0.60
C ALA A 105 12.50 2.06 -1.04
N ALA A 106 12.22 2.72 -2.16
CA ALA A 106 12.98 3.87 -2.63
C ALA A 106 12.93 5.04 -1.63
N PHE A 107 11.77 5.28 -1.01
CA PHE A 107 11.63 6.30 0.03
C PHE A 107 12.51 6.00 1.25
N GLY A 108 12.49 4.76 1.76
CA GLY A 108 13.38 4.35 2.86
C GLY A 108 14.86 4.44 2.49
N TRP A 109 15.20 4.13 1.23
CA TRP A 109 16.55 4.30 0.70
C TRP A 109 17.00 5.78 0.69
N VAL A 110 16.16 6.71 0.22
CA VAL A 110 16.44 8.15 0.25
C VAL A 110 16.63 8.64 1.69
N LEU A 111 15.77 8.20 2.62
CA LEU A 111 15.90 8.56 4.03
C LEU A 111 17.23 8.06 4.63
N SER A 112 17.66 6.87 4.25
CA SER A 112 18.92 6.28 4.74
C SER A 112 20.15 7.09 4.27
N ILE A 113 20.14 7.57 3.02
CA ILE A 113 21.20 8.45 2.50
C ILE A 113 21.15 9.82 3.21
N SER A 114 19.94 10.37 3.37
CA SER A 114 19.72 11.68 3.99
C SER A 114 20.12 11.72 5.47
N ALA A 115 20.06 10.57 6.16
CA ALA A 115 20.51 10.41 7.55
C ALA A 115 22.03 10.49 7.72
N GLY A 116 22.80 10.72 6.64
CA GLY A 116 24.24 10.98 6.72
C GLY A 116 25.09 9.72 6.81
N LEU A 117 24.56 8.55 6.45
CA LEU A 117 25.30 7.27 6.37
C LEU A 117 26.29 7.22 5.17
N ASN A 118 26.88 8.36 4.78
CA ASN A 118 27.61 8.58 3.54
C ASN A 118 29.04 8.01 3.50
N ALA A 119 29.35 6.99 4.32
CA ALA A 119 30.66 6.34 4.30
C ALA A 119 30.83 5.35 3.14
N ALA A 120 29.73 4.89 2.53
CA ALA A 120 29.75 3.88 1.48
C ALA A 120 29.74 4.50 0.06
N PRO A 121 30.42 3.86 -0.93
CA PRO A 121 30.48 4.36 -2.29
C PRO A 121 29.12 4.31 -2.99
N ILE A 122 28.88 5.23 -3.93
CA ILE A 122 27.59 5.37 -4.64
C ILE A 122 27.05 4.04 -5.23
N PRO A 123 27.87 3.17 -5.88
CA PRO A 123 27.38 1.90 -6.42
C PRO A 123 26.80 0.96 -5.36
N PHE A 124 27.31 1.00 -4.12
CA PHE A 124 26.79 0.20 -3.02
C PHE A 124 25.34 0.59 -2.71
N TRP A 125 25.03 1.88 -2.69
CA TRP A 125 23.67 2.36 -2.44
C TRP A 125 22.70 1.94 -3.54
N PHE A 126 23.12 1.93 -4.80
CA PHE A 126 22.29 1.40 -5.88
C PHE A 126 22.05 -0.12 -5.76
N ALA A 127 23.05 -0.88 -5.30
CA ALA A 127 22.87 -2.30 -5.01
C ALA A 127 21.85 -2.52 -3.87
N VAL A 128 21.94 -1.72 -2.80
CA VAL A 128 20.95 -1.74 -1.71
C VAL A 128 19.54 -1.43 -2.23
N LEU A 129 19.39 -0.39 -3.05
CA LEU A 129 18.10 -0.05 -3.67
C LEU A 129 17.57 -1.20 -4.53
N ALA A 130 18.42 -1.85 -5.32
CA ALA A 130 18.02 -2.98 -6.16
C ALA A 130 17.53 -4.17 -5.31
N VAL A 131 18.22 -4.48 -4.20
CA VAL A 131 17.83 -5.54 -3.27
C VAL A 131 16.51 -5.21 -2.58
N LEU A 132 16.38 -4.02 -1.99
CA LEU A 132 15.17 -3.59 -1.29
C LEU A 132 13.98 -3.48 -2.27
N GLY A 133 14.21 -2.92 -3.44
CA GLY A 133 13.22 -2.81 -4.51
C GLY A 133 12.79 -4.18 -5.03
N GLY A 134 13.72 -5.12 -5.21
CA GLY A 134 13.41 -6.49 -5.61
C GLY A 134 12.57 -7.24 -4.57
N LEU A 135 12.91 -7.09 -3.28
CA LEU A 135 12.14 -7.64 -2.17
C LEU A 135 10.74 -7.03 -2.10
N ALA A 136 10.63 -5.70 -2.15
CA ALA A 136 9.35 -5.01 -2.11
C ALA A 136 8.48 -5.31 -3.34
N TRP A 137 9.10 -5.48 -4.51
CA TRP A 137 8.42 -5.97 -5.70
C TRP A 137 7.88 -7.38 -5.49
N GLY A 138 8.73 -8.31 -5.04
CA GLY A 138 8.34 -9.71 -4.78
C GLY A 138 7.18 -9.81 -3.76
N GLY A 139 7.30 -9.10 -2.64
CA GLY A 139 6.26 -9.00 -1.61
C GLY A 139 4.97 -8.41 -2.17
N GLY A 140 5.05 -7.28 -2.88
CA GLY A 140 3.89 -6.61 -3.48
C GLY A 140 3.15 -7.47 -4.51
N VAL A 141 3.89 -8.20 -5.36
CA VAL A 141 3.32 -9.17 -6.31
C VAL A 141 2.58 -10.28 -5.60
N LEU A 142 3.22 -10.90 -4.60
CA LEU A 142 2.66 -12.03 -3.86
C LEU A 142 1.42 -11.59 -3.09
N GLY A 143 1.52 -10.46 -2.39
CA GLY A 143 0.43 -9.81 -1.69
C GLY A 143 -0.76 -9.55 -2.60
N TYR A 144 -0.53 -8.92 -3.76
CA TYR A 144 -1.60 -8.64 -4.73
C TYR A 144 -2.32 -9.91 -5.19
N ARG A 145 -1.57 -10.97 -5.51
CA ARG A 145 -2.15 -12.26 -5.93
C ARG A 145 -3.01 -12.88 -4.83
N LEU A 146 -2.56 -12.84 -3.58
CA LEU A 146 -3.32 -13.32 -2.42
C LEU A 146 -4.58 -12.47 -2.20
N GLY A 147 -4.45 -11.14 -2.22
CA GLY A 147 -5.57 -10.22 -2.06
C GLY A 147 -6.67 -10.44 -3.09
N LYS A 148 -6.31 -10.64 -4.36
CA LYS A 148 -7.26 -10.92 -5.44
C LYS A 148 -8.00 -12.24 -5.23
N ARG A 149 -7.34 -13.28 -4.71
CA ARG A 149 -7.97 -14.57 -4.41
C ARG A 149 -8.94 -14.50 -3.24
N LEU A 150 -8.70 -13.61 -2.28
CA LEU A 150 -9.52 -13.48 -1.08
C LEU A 150 -10.74 -12.57 -1.29
N ARG A 151 -10.81 -11.86 -2.43
CA ARG A 151 -11.87 -10.88 -2.70
C ARG A 151 -13.25 -11.55 -2.59
N PRO A 152 -14.19 -11.02 -1.78
CA PRO A 152 -15.55 -11.52 -1.76
C PRO A 152 -16.18 -11.34 -3.15
N ALA A 153 -16.91 -12.37 -3.59
CA ALA A 153 -17.62 -12.40 -4.86
C ALA A 153 -18.78 -11.41 -4.90
#